data_AF-D5BAC2-F1
#
_entry.id   AF-D5BAC2-F1
#
_cell.length_a   1.000
_cell.length_b   1.000
_cell.length_c   1.000
_cell.angle_alpha   90.00
_cell.angle_beta   90.00
_cell.angle_gamma   90.00
#
_symmetry.space_group_name_H-M   'P 1'
#
loop_
_entity.id
_entity.type
_entity.pdbx_description
1 polymer ?
#
loop_
_entity_poly.entity_id
_entity_poly.type
_entity_poly.pdbx_seq_one_letter_code
_entity_poly.pdbx_strand_id
1 'polypeptide(L)'
;MYKEKNPFKLGQVYEMHDRCSHCGTKYKIEPSFFYGAMYVSYAVGVAFAVAAFIIAHYFLGGGLLTSFFAIVGTLIVFMPIIMRLSRNIWINFFLNYDKNAASKTKHQNDDL
;
A
#
# COMPACT_ATOMS: atom_id res chain seq x y z
N MET A 1 -11.47 1.12 4.43
CA MET A 1 -10.31 0.27 4.81
C MET A 1 -9.45 0.96 5.87
N TYR A 2 -8.71 2.03 5.57
CA TYR A 2 -7.93 2.79 6.57
C TYR A 2 -8.83 3.65 7.48
N LYS A 3 -8.44 3.84 8.74
CA LYS A 3 -9.13 4.76 9.66
C LYS A 3 -8.83 6.22 9.31
N GLU A 4 -7.56 6.53 9.07
CA GLU A 4 -7.15 7.85 8.60
C GLU A 4 -6.96 7.90 7.09
N LYS A 5 -7.53 8.92 6.44
CA LYS A 5 -7.37 9.14 5.00
C LYS A 5 -5.99 9.72 4.66
N ASN A 6 -5.38 10.51 5.54
CA ASN A 6 -4.10 11.16 5.25
C ASN A 6 -2.89 10.22 5.47
N PRO A 7 -2.12 9.86 4.44
CA PRO A 7 -0.93 9.02 4.58
C PRO A 7 0.20 9.66 5.40
N PHE A 8 0.25 10.99 5.51
CA PHE A 8 1.32 11.68 6.22
C PHE A 8 1.12 11.73 7.75
N LYS A 9 -0.01 11.24 8.27
CA LYS A 9 -0.20 11.03 9.71
C LYS A 9 0.44 9.70 10.13
N LEU A 10 1.75 9.71 10.37
CA LEU A 10 2.57 8.52 10.62
C LEU A 10 2.06 7.64 11.77
N GLY A 11 1.54 8.23 12.85
CA GLY A 11 1.03 7.48 14.01
C GLY A 11 -0.20 6.62 13.73
N GLN A 12 -1.00 6.97 12.71
CA GLN A 12 -2.24 6.26 12.37
C GLN A 12 -2.17 5.65 10.96
N VAL A 13 -1.00 5.65 10.33
CA VAL A 13 -0.83 5.19 8.93
C VAL A 13 -1.11 3.69 8.79
N TYR A 14 -0.90 2.93 9.87
CA TYR A 14 -1.18 1.50 9.97
C TYR A 14 -2.57 1.17 10.49
N GLU A 15 -3.32 2.16 10.99
CA GLU A 15 -4.64 1.92 11.53
C GLU A 15 -5.64 1.65 10.42
N MET A 16 -6.16 0.43 10.45
CA MET A 16 -7.13 -0.08 9.49
C MET A 16 -8.31 -0.65 10.27
N HIS A 17 -9.50 -0.57 9.67
CA HIS A 17 -10.66 -1.29 10.17
C HIS A 17 -10.42 -2.79 10.00
N ASP A 18 -10.87 -3.61 10.94
CA ASP A 18 -10.67 -5.06 10.85
C ASP A 18 -11.60 -5.71 9.81
N ARG A 19 -12.77 -5.10 9.57
CA ARG A 19 -13.75 -5.54 8.57
C ARG A 19 -14.18 -4.37 7.68
N CYS A 20 -14.55 -4.70 6.43
CA CYS A 20 -15.19 -3.78 5.52
C CYS A 20 -16.62 -3.47 5.99
N SER A 21 -16.99 -2.19 6.06
CA SER A 21 -18.34 -1.77 6.48
C SER A 21 -19.43 -2.10 5.45
N HIS A 22 -19.08 -2.38 4.20
CA HIS A 22 -20.03 -2.60 3.11
C HIS A 22 -20.29 -4.08 2.82
N CYS A 23 -19.26 -4.93 2.87
CA CYS A 23 -19.35 -6.35 2.56
C CYS A 23 -18.93 -7.27 3.71
N GLY A 24 -18.60 -6.72 4.88
CA GLY A 24 -18.21 -7.51 6.06
C GLY A 24 -16.87 -8.24 5.96
N THR A 25 -16.20 -8.20 4.79
CA THR A 25 -14.95 -8.92 4.55
C THR A 25 -13.87 -8.49 5.53
N LYS A 26 -13.25 -9.48 6.19
CA LYS A 26 -12.15 -9.25 7.13
C LYS A 26 -10.88 -8.94 6.34
N TYR A 27 -10.32 -7.74 6.52
CA TYR A 27 -9.10 -7.32 5.81
C TYR A 27 -7.85 -8.07 6.30
N LYS A 28 -7.84 -8.50 7.56
CA LYS A 28 -6.82 -9.38 8.15
C LYS A 28 -7.32 -10.82 8.11
N ILE A 29 -6.96 -11.56 7.06
CA ILE A 29 -7.28 -12.99 6.95
C ILE A 29 -6.53 -13.77 8.04
N GLU A 30 -5.24 -13.46 8.24
CA GLU A 30 -4.36 -14.05 9.25
C GLU A 30 -3.65 -12.97 10.10
N PRO A 31 -3.27 -13.22 11.36
CA PRO A 31 -2.63 -12.23 12.24
C PRO A 31 -1.31 -11.67 11.70
N SER A 32 -0.62 -12.41 10.82
CA SER A 32 0.64 -12.03 10.17
C SER A 32 0.50 -11.70 8.67
N PHE A 33 -0.73 -11.59 8.14
CA PHE A 33 -0.98 -11.40 6.70
C PHE A 33 -0.23 -10.22 6.07
N PHE A 34 0.05 -9.16 6.86
CA PHE A 34 0.77 -7.98 6.39
C PHE A 34 2.30 -8.11 6.34
N TYR A 35 2.88 -9.23 6.79
CA TYR A 35 4.30 -9.51 6.55
C TYR A 35 4.63 -9.60 5.07
N GLY A 36 3.74 -10.20 4.26
CA GLY A 36 3.89 -10.24 2.81
C GLY A 36 3.87 -8.85 2.16
N ALA A 37 3.00 -7.96 2.66
CA ALA A 37 2.96 -6.56 2.22
C ALA A 37 4.27 -5.79 2.52
N MET A 38 5.07 -6.24 3.50
CA MET A 38 6.40 -5.69 3.74
C MET A 38 7.36 -6.06 2.60
N TYR A 39 7.33 -7.28 2.08
CA TYR A 39 8.14 -7.67 0.93
C TYR A 39 7.75 -6.90 -0.34
N VAL A 40 6.45 -6.68 -0.56
CA VAL A 40 5.98 -5.83 -1.67
C VAL A 40 6.53 -4.41 -1.54
N SER A 41 6.64 -3.88 -0.32
CA SER A 41 7.18 -2.54 -0.10
C SER A 41 8.63 -2.37 -0.53
N TYR A 42 9.41 -3.45 -0.46
CA TYR A 42 10.77 -3.44 -1.01
C TYR A 42 10.74 -3.31 -2.53
N ALA A 43 9.94 -4.13 -3.22
CA ALA A 43 9.80 -4.06 -4.67
C ALA A 43 9.29 -2.68 -5.14
N VAL A 44 8.29 -2.13 -4.45
CA VAL A 44 7.76 -0.79 -4.73
C VAL A 44 8.83 0.27 -4.46
N GLY A 45 9.55 0.19 -3.33
CA GLY A 45 10.64 1.10 -2.99
C GLY A 45 11.77 1.10 -4.04
N VAL A 46 12.16 -0.07 -4.54
CA VAL A 46 13.13 -0.19 -5.65
C VAL A 46 12.60 0.48 -6.91
N ALA A 47 11.32 0.32 -7.25
CA ALA A 47 10.73 0.98 -8.41
C ALA A 47 10.79 2.52 -8.28
N PHE A 48 10.49 3.06 -7.09
CA PHE A 48 10.62 4.50 -6.82
C PHE A 48 12.08 4.96 -6.87
N ALA A 49 13.02 4.18 -6.35
CA ALA A 49 14.44 4.51 -6.39
C ALA A 49 14.98 4.54 -7.83
N VAL A 50 14.63 3.55 -8.65
CA VAL A 50 15.01 3.51 -10.07
C VAL A 50 14.39 4.67 -10.83
N ALA A 51 13.11 4.98 -10.60
CA ALA A 51 12.46 6.12 -11.22
C ALA A 51 13.14 7.45 -10.83
N ALA A 52 13.44 7.64 -9.55
CA ALA A 52 14.15 8.82 -9.05
C ALA A 52 15.56 8.94 -9.65
N PHE A 53 16.28 7.81 -9.78
CA PHE A 53 17.59 7.79 -10.42
C PHE A 53 17.52 8.21 -11.89
N ILE A 54 16.59 7.64 -12.67
CA ILE A 54 16.41 7.99 -14.08
C ILE A 54 16.08 9.49 -14.21
N ILE A 55 15.16 10.00 -13.39
CA ILE A 55 14.79 11.41 -13.40
C ILE A 55 15.99 12.29 -13.04
N ALA A 56 16.68 12.01 -11.94
CA ALA A 56 17.79 12.84 -11.47
C ALA A 56 19.00 12.80 -12.40
N HIS A 57 19.33 11.63 -12.96
CA HIS A 57 20.51 11.48 -13.79
C HIS A 57 20.27 11.93 -15.24
N TYR A 58 19.16 11.52 -15.86
CA TYR A 58 18.89 11.84 -17.26
C TYR A 58 18.24 13.22 -17.46
N PHE A 59 17.32 13.65 -16.58
CA PHE A 59 16.60 14.91 -16.79
C PHE A 59 17.30 16.12 -16.13
N LEU A 60 17.89 15.94 -14.96
CA LEU A 60 18.59 17.03 -14.26
C LEU A 60 20.09 17.09 -14.58
N GLY A 61 20.62 16.14 -15.36
CA GLY A 61 22.08 16.05 -15.62
C GLY A 61 22.90 15.89 -14.35
N GLY A 62 22.28 15.37 -13.28
CA GLY A 62 22.87 15.29 -11.96
C GLY A 62 23.98 14.25 -11.91
N GLY A 63 25.15 14.64 -11.41
CA GLY A 63 26.22 13.71 -11.06
C GLY A 63 25.80 12.66 -10.01
N LEU A 64 26.74 11.80 -9.64
CA LEU A 64 26.48 10.68 -8.73
C LEU A 64 25.89 11.13 -7.38
N LEU A 65 26.42 12.23 -6.82
CA LEU A 65 25.99 12.78 -5.53
C LEU A 65 24.56 13.32 -5.57
N THR A 66 24.19 14.07 -6.60
CA THR A 66 22.85 14.67 -6.70
C THR A 66 21.80 13.60 -6.97
N SER A 67 22.12 12.59 -7.78
CA SER A 67 21.26 11.43 -7.98
C SER A 67 21.05 10.66 -6.69
N PHE A 68 22.09 10.49 -5.87
CA PHE A 68 21.98 9.85 -4.56
C PHE A 68 21.05 10.61 -3.61
N PHE A 69 21.24 11.93 -3.45
CA PHE A 69 20.35 12.75 -2.62
C PHE A 69 18.91 12.79 -3.13
N ALA A 70 18.71 12.77 -4.46
CA ALA A 70 17.38 12.71 -5.04
C ALA A 70 16.66 11.39 -4.72
N ILE A 71 17.35 10.24 -4.78
CA ILE A 71 16.79 8.94 -4.40
C ILE A 71 16.42 8.94 -2.92
N VAL A 72 17.34 9.34 -2.04
CA VAL A 72 17.11 9.37 -0.59
C VAL A 72 15.93 10.29 -0.24
N GLY A 73 15.90 11.49 -0.83
CA GLY A 73 14.79 12.44 -0.65
C GLY A 73 13.46 11.86 -1.13
N THR A 74 13.44 11.20 -2.29
CA THR A 74 12.24 10.55 -2.82
C THR A 74 11.75 9.44 -1.89
N LEU A 75 12.64 8.57 -1.41
CA LEU A 75 12.27 7.48 -0.52
C LEU A 75 11.70 7.98 0.81
N ILE A 76 12.25 9.06 1.38
CA ILE A 76 11.75 9.65 2.62
C ILE A 76 10.38 10.31 2.41
N VAL A 77 10.24 11.11 1.36
CA VAL A 77 8.98 11.82 1.05
C VAL A 77 7.85 10.84 0.71
N PHE A 78 8.15 9.81 -0.07
CA PHE A 78 7.17 8.81 -0.51
C PHE A 78 7.06 7.62 0.45
N MET A 79 7.82 7.58 1.55
CA MET A 79 7.78 6.51 2.55
C MET A 79 6.34 6.13 2.99
N PRO A 80 5.47 7.08 3.43
CA PRO A 80 4.10 6.74 3.83
C PRO A 80 3.23 6.25 2.65
N ILE A 81 3.53 6.70 1.44
CA ILE A 81 2.81 6.30 0.22
C ILE A 81 3.18 4.87 -0.15
N ILE A 82 4.48 4.54 -0.20
CA ILE A 82 5.00 3.21 -0.48
C ILE A 82 4.39 2.20 0.49
N MET A 83 4.34 2.52 1.78
CA MET A 83 3.74 1.65 2.79
C MET A 83 2.26 1.35 2.52
N ARG A 84 1.46 2.36 2.17
CA ARG A 84 0.03 2.17 1.88
C ARG A 84 -0.18 1.42 0.57
N LEU A 85 0.56 1.80 -0.47
CA LEU A 85 0.46 1.19 -1.78
C LEU A 85 0.77 -0.31 -1.70
N SER A 86 1.79 -0.68 -0.95
CA SER A 86 2.19 -2.09 -0.77
C SER A 86 1.11 -2.92 -0.10
N ARG A 87 0.43 -2.37 0.91
CA ARG A 87 -0.70 -3.04 1.58
C ARG A 87 -1.93 -3.14 0.67
N ASN A 88 -2.20 -2.12 -0.14
CA ASN A 88 -3.28 -2.15 -1.12
C ASN A 88 -3.02 -3.19 -2.22
N ILE A 89 -1.81 -3.21 -2.78
CA ILE A 89 -1.39 -4.17 -3.81
C ILE A 89 -1.47 -5.59 -3.24
N TRP A 90 -0.95 -5.81 -2.04
CA TRP A 90 -1.00 -7.11 -1.39
C TRP A 90 -2.44 -7.59 -1.19
N ILE A 91 -3.32 -6.74 -0.66
CA ILE A 91 -4.74 -7.11 -0.52
C ILE A 91 -5.37 -7.40 -1.87
N ASN A 92 -5.07 -6.63 -2.91
CA ASN A 92 -5.61 -6.86 -4.25
C ASN A 92 -5.18 -8.22 -4.85
N PHE A 93 -3.97 -8.69 -4.56
CA PHE A 93 -3.51 -10.02 -4.99
C PHE A 93 -4.30 -11.18 -4.35
N PHE A 94 -4.70 -11.05 -3.08
CA PHE A 94 -5.39 -12.11 -2.35
C PHE A 94 -6.92 -11.97 -2.33
N LEU A 95 -7.41 -10.74 -2.43
CA LEU A 95 -8.83 -10.40 -2.42
C LEU A 95 -9.17 -9.77 -3.77
N ASN A 96 -9.66 -10.62 -4.68
CA ASN A 96 -10.20 -10.17 -5.96
C ASN A 96 -11.49 -9.38 -5.76
N TYR A 97 -11.64 -8.30 -6.52
CA TYR A 97 -12.82 -7.46 -6.46
C TYR A 97 -14.02 -8.18 -7.07
N ASP A 98 -14.95 -8.65 -6.22
CA ASP A 98 -16.26 -9.17 -6.64
C ASP A 98 -17.32 -8.06 -6.47
N LYS A 99 -17.87 -7.61 -7.61
CA LYS A 99 -18.93 -6.58 -7.68
C LYS A 99 -20.20 -7.00 -6.92
N ASN A 100 -20.44 -8.31 -6.82
CA ASN A 100 -21.57 -8.92 -6.13
C ASN A 100 -21.22 -9.36 -4.70
N ALA A 101 -20.03 -9.03 -4.17
CA ALA A 101 -19.67 -9.40 -2.81
C ALA A 101 -20.68 -8.89 -1.77
N ALA A 102 -21.22 -7.68 -1.98
CA ALA A 102 -22.19 -7.08 -1.08
C ALA A 102 -23.56 -7.78 -1.09
N SER A 103 -23.97 -8.36 -2.22
CA SER A 103 -25.22 -9.13 -2.32
C SER A 103 -25.05 -10.57 -1.83
N LYS A 104 -23.87 -11.19 -2.06
CA LYS A 104 -23.56 -12.54 -1.53
C LYS A 104 -23.51 -12.58 0.00
N THR A 105 -22.94 -11.55 0.65
CA THR A 105 -22.89 -11.50 2.12
C THR A 105 -24.28 -11.34 2.74
N LYS A 106 -25.24 -10.72 2.05
CA LYS A 106 -26.64 -10.67 2.52
C LYS A 106 -27.27 -12.07 2.53
N HIS A 107 -27.16 -12.82 1.44
CA HIS A 107 -27.69 -14.19 1.38
C HIS A 107 -27.08 -15.15 2.42
N GLN A 108 -25.76 -15.11 2.65
CA GLN A 108 -25.12 -15.96 3.66
C GLN A 108 -25.60 -15.70 5.11
N ASN A 109 -26.10 -14.49 5.38
CA ASN A 109 -26.63 -14.12 6.71
C ASN A 109 -28.16 -14.32 6.81
N ASP A 110 -28.86 -14.54 5.70
CA ASP A 110 -30.31 -14.82 5.67
C ASP A 110 -30.61 -16.34 5.75
N ASP A 111 -29.61 -17.19 5.57
CA ASP A 111 -29.70 -18.67 5.68
C ASP A 111 -29.41 -19.20 7.10
N LEU A 112 -29.38 -18.34 8.13
CA LEU A 112 -29.03 -18.65 9.52
C LEU A 112 -30.09 -18.19 10.53
#